data_AF-A0A563C3F5-F1
#
_entry.id   AF-A0A563C3F5-F1
#
_cell.length_a   1.000
_cell.length_b   1.000
_cell.length_c   1.000
_cell.angle_alpha   90.00
_cell.angle_beta   90.00
_cell.angle_gamma   90.00
#
_symmetry.space_group_name_H-M   'P 1'
#
loop_
_entity.id
_entity.type
_entity.pdbx_description
1 polymer ?
#
loop_
_entity_poly.entity_id
_entity_poly.type
_entity_poly.pdbx_seq_one_letter_code
_entity_poly.pdbx_strand_id
1 'polypeptide(L)'
;MAKILYEMHKKGLAPKYVLGTVAVLNSINAVATGIANLRSDEKAETRPTKSGKVGLAMETAALVAYAAAELADKRTDNPKPAKLLRKLGAGAFAASLPFAAHATCTYIKRAVKGNAEKEEPRQIADVNRSLGSMAMLRHLSGRS
;
A
#
# COMPACT_ATOMS: atom_id res chain seq x y z
N MET A 1 13.34 -1.38 -3.05
CA MET A 1 13.04 -2.68 -2.41
C MET A 1 13.50 -3.89 -3.24
N ALA A 2 13.21 -3.96 -4.55
CA ALA A 2 13.58 -5.09 -5.40
C ALA A 2 15.08 -5.48 -5.34
N LYS A 3 16.00 -4.49 -5.38
CA LYS A 3 17.45 -4.74 -5.26
C LYS A 3 17.84 -5.39 -3.92
N ILE A 4 17.20 -5.00 -2.82
CA ILE A 4 17.46 -5.55 -1.48
C ILE A 4 16.99 -7.01 -1.42
N LEU A 5 15.76 -7.27 -1.90
CA LEU A 5 15.20 -8.64 -1.97
C LEU A 5 16.07 -9.56 -2.82
N TYR A 6 16.56 -9.07 -3.96
CA TYR A 6 17.46 -9.82 -4.85
C TYR A 6 18.79 -10.17 -4.18
N GLU A 7 19.44 -9.19 -3.53
CA GLU A 7 20.69 -9.41 -2.78
C GLU A 7 20.50 -10.40 -1.62
N MET A 8 19.39 -10.27 -0.88
CA MET A 8 19.05 -11.19 0.20
C MET A 8 18.77 -12.62 -0.31
N HIS A 9 18.09 -12.74 -1.45
CA HIS A 9 17.84 -14.03 -2.09
C HIS A 9 19.15 -14.71 -2.50
N LYS A 10 20.04 -13.97 -3.19
CA LYS A 10 21.34 -14.47 -3.65
C LYS A 10 22.24 -14.93 -2.49
N LYS A 11 22.19 -14.21 -1.37
CA LYS A 11 23.03 -14.47 -0.18
C LYS A 11 22.37 -15.39 0.85
N GLY A 12 21.15 -15.86 0.62
CA GLY A 12 20.41 -16.72 1.54
C GLY A 12 20.04 -16.05 2.87
N LEU A 13 19.95 -14.71 2.91
CA LEU A 13 19.82 -13.92 4.16
C LEU A 13 18.44 -13.96 4.80
N ALA A 14 17.42 -14.43 4.08
CA ALA A 14 16.07 -14.60 4.60
C ALA A 14 15.38 -15.79 3.91
N PRO A 15 14.35 -16.38 4.53
CA PRO A 15 13.62 -17.48 3.93
C PRO A 15 12.98 -17.10 2.60
N LYS A 16 13.03 -18.01 1.61
CA LYS A 16 12.52 -17.77 0.25
C LYS A 16 11.05 -17.33 0.24
N TYR A 17 10.23 -17.90 1.11
CA TYR A 17 8.80 -17.56 1.22
C TYR A 17 8.57 -16.13 1.75
N VAL A 18 9.40 -15.65 2.69
CA VAL A 18 9.34 -14.26 3.20
C VAL A 18 9.69 -13.30 2.06
N LEU A 19 10.81 -13.55 1.39
CA LEU A 19 11.27 -12.74 0.26
C LEU A 19 10.24 -12.70 -0.87
N GLY A 20 9.68 -13.85 -1.23
CA GLY A 20 8.63 -13.96 -2.26
C GLY A 20 7.37 -13.19 -1.89
N THR A 21 6.91 -13.32 -0.64
CA THR A 21 5.70 -12.60 -0.19
C THR A 21 5.91 -11.09 -0.18
N VAL A 22 7.03 -10.61 0.37
CA VAL A 22 7.36 -9.17 0.38
C VAL A 22 7.51 -8.63 -1.05
N ALA A 23 8.07 -9.41 -1.97
CA ALA A 23 8.17 -9.05 -3.38
C ALA A 23 6.78 -8.89 -4.02
N VAL A 24 5.87 -9.84 -3.78
CA VAL A 24 4.49 -9.79 -4.28
C VAL A 24 3.76 -8.57 -3.72
N LEU A 25 3.80 -8.36 -2.39
CA LEU A 25 3.12 -7.23 -1.74
C LEU A 25 3.62 -5.88 -2.24
N ASN A 26 4.93 -5.71 -2.41
CA ASN A 26 5.49 -4.48 -2.98
C ASN A 26 5.17 -4.31 -4.47
N SER A 27 5.07 -5.40 -5.24
CA SER A 27 4.69 -5.35 -6.65
C SER A 27 3.24 -4.86 -6.81
N ILE A 28 2.34 -5.34 -5.95
CA ILE A 28 0.94 -4.86 -5.92
C ILE A 28 0.91 -3.35 -5.63
N ASN A 29 1.66 -2.88 -4.63
CA ASN A 29 1.73 -1.45 -4.31
C ASN A 29 2.32 -0.62 -5.48
N ALA A 30 3.33 -1.14 -6.18
CA ALA A 30 3.96 -0.48 -7.31
C ALA A 30 3.03 -0.41 -8.54
N VAL A 31 2.36 -1.52 -8.88
CA VAL A 31 1.38 -1.57 -9.97
C VAL A 31 0.20 -0.64 -9.67
N ALA A 32 -0.30 -0.65 -8.44
CA ALA A 32 -1.38 0.25 -8.01
C ALA A 32 -0.99 1.74 -8.16
N THR A 33 0.23 2.10 -7.75
CA THR A 33 0.76 3.46 -7.92
C THR A 33 0.95 3.80 -9.41
N GLY A 34 1.44 2.86 -10.21
CA GLY A 34 1.63 3.06 -11.65
C GLY A 34 0.32 3.28 -12.40
N ILE A 35 -0.70 2.46 -12.11
CA ILE A 35 -2.04 2.60 -12.71
C ILE A 35 -2.69 3.93 -12.30
N ALA A 36 -2.52 4.35 -11.04
CA ALA A 36 -3.04 5.62 -10.58
C ALA A 36 -2.35 6.81 -11.27
N ASN A 37 -1.02 6.79 -11.40
CA ASN A 37 -0.27 7.84 -12.11
C ASN A 37 -0.64 7.93 -13.60
N LEU A 38 -0.94 6.81 -14.26
CA LEU A 38 -1.36 6.80 -15.67
C LEU A 38 -2.80 7.28 -15.89
N ARG A 39 -3.66 7.27 -14.86
CA ARG A 39 -5.08 7.64 -14.95
C ARG A 39 -5.41 9.06 -14.45
N SER A 40 -4.42 9.80 -13.98
CA SER A 40 -4.62 11.07 -13.28
C SER A 40 -3.76 12.17 -13.91
N ASP A 41 -4.36 13.01 -14.75
CA ASP A 41 -3.82 14.36 -15.05
C ASP A 41 -3.81 15.24 -13.78
N GLU A 42 -4.64 14.90 -12.79
CA GLU A 42 -4.66 15.50 -11.46
C GLU A 42 -4.41 14.42 -10.41
N LYS A 43 -3.32 14.59 -9.65
CA LYS A 43 -2.74 13.60 -8.72
C LYS A 43 -3.79 13.10 -7.73
N ALA A 44 -4.46 11.99 -8.05
CA ALA A 44 -5.27 11.27 -7.08
C ALA A 44 -4.36 10.94 -5.91
N GLU A 45 -4.75 11.31 -4.69
CA GLU A 45 -3.93 11.20 -3.49
C GLU A 45 -3.67 9.72 -3.17
N THR A 46 -2.62 9.14 -3.77
CA THR A 46 -2.16 7.76 -3.52
C THR A 46 -1.41 7.68 -2.20
N ARG A 47 -1.95 8.31 -1.15
CA ARG A 47 -1.36 8.30 0.18
C ARG A 47 -1.45 6.88 0.74
N PRO A 48 -0.31 6.25 1.10
CA PRO A 48 -0.32 4.95 1.74
C PRO A 48 -1.24 4.99 2.97
N THR A 49 -2.12 4.00 3.10
CA THR A 49 -2.99 3.87 4.27
C THR A 49 -2.15 3.76 5.54
N LYS A 50 -2.71 4.13 6.70
CA LYS A 50 -2.00 3.95 7.99
C LYS A 50 -1.53 2.49 8.16
N SER A 51 -2.38 1.52 7.79
CA SER A 51 -2.02 0.10 7.80
C SER A 51 -0.91 -0.26 6.79
N GLY A 52 -0.91 0.34 5.59
CA GLY A 52 0.14 0.12 4.60
C GLY A 52 1.52 0.61 5.06
N LYS A 53 1.57 1.75 5.77
CA LYS A 53 2.83 2.24 6.36
C LYS A 53 3.35 1.31 7.47
N VAL A 54 2.45 0.86 8.34
CA VAL A 54 2.79 -0.05 9.44
C VAL A 54 3.24 -1.41 8.89
N GLY A 55 2.51 -1.96 7.91
CA GLY A 55 2.87 -3.21 7.24
C GLY A 55 4.25 -3.15 6.59
N LEU A 56 4.56 -2.07 5.85
CA LEU A 56 5.86 -1.87 5.22
C LEU A 56 7.01 -1.77 6.25
N ALA A 57 6.77 -1.08 7.37
CA ALA A 57 7.76 -0.98 8.44
C ALA A 57 8.03 -2.35 9.08
N MET A 58 6.98 -3.15 9.31
CA MET A 58 7.10 -4.51 9.85
C MET A 58 7.80 -5.46 8.87
N GLU A 59 7.50 -5.39 7.57
CA GLU A 59 8.23 -6.15 6.54
C GLU A 59 9.72 -5.79 6.52
N THR A 60 10.05 -4.50 6.63
CA THR A 60 11.43 -4.03 6.66
C THR A 60 12.15 -4.51 7.91
N ALA A 61 11.51 -4.42 9.08
CA ALA A 61 12.05 -4.92 10.34
C ALA A 61 12.28 -6.44 10.29
N ALA A 62 11.38 -7.20 9.66
CA ALA A 62 11.54 -8.62 9.47
C ALA A 62 12.77 -8.96 8.61
N LEU A 63 12.94 -8.27 7.48
CA LEU A 63 14.11 -8.47 6.61
C LEU A 63 15.43 -8.11 7.29
N VAL A 64 15.46 -7.03 8.06
CA VAL A 64 16.64 -6.64 8.86
C VAL A 64 16.93 -7.70 9.92
N ALA A 65 15.93 -8.20 10.63
CA ALA A 65 16.10 -9.25 11.63
C ALA A 65 16.62 -10.56 11.03
N TYR A 66 16.09 -10.97 9.87
CA TYR A 66 16.61 -12.15 9.16
C TYR A 66 18.05 -11.97 8.67
N ALA A 67 18.38 -10.81 8.08
CA ALA A 67 19.74 -10.50 7.66
C ALA A 67 20.72 -10.47 8.85
N ALA A 68 20.31 -9.88 9.97
CA ALA A 68 21.09 -9.85 11.20
C ALA A 68 21.28 -11.26 11.80
N ALA A 69 20.25 -12.13 11.72
CA ALA A 69 20.37 -13.51 12.16
C ALA A 69 21.42 -14.27 11.36
N GLU A 70 21.41 -14.12 10.03
CA GLU A 70 22.36 -14.78 9.14
C GLU A 70 23.78 -14.23 9.32
N LEU A 71 23.92 -12.94 9.64
CA LEU A 71 25.20 -12.35 9.99
C LEU A 71 25.70 -12.85 11.35
N ALA A 72 24.82 -13.00 12.34
CA ALA A 72 25.15 -13.52 13.67
C ALA A 72 25.59 -15.00 13.61
N ASP A 73 24.90 -15.83 12.82
CA ASP A 73 25.30 -17.23 12.59
C ASP A 73 26.71 -17.32 11.97
N LYS A 74 27.09 -16.38 11.10
CA LYS A 74 28.43 -16.37 10.46
C LYS A 74 29.55 -15.80 11.34
N ARG A 75 29.19 -15.02 12.37
CA ARG A 75 30.16 -14.30 13.22
C ARG A 75 30.36 -14.93 14.58
N THR A 76 29.48 -15.84 15.01
CA THR A 76 29.51 -16.42 16.35
C THR A 76 29.28 -17.92 16.30
N ASP A 77 30.03 -18.70 17.08
CA ASP A 77 29.81 -20.15 17.24
C ASP A 77 28.59 -20.47 18.13
N ASN A 78 27.84 -19.45 18.57
CA ASN A 78 26.68 -19.58 19.44
C ASN A 78 25.37 -19.35 18.65
N PRO A 79 24.49 -20.35 18.52
CA PRO A 79 23.25 -20.22 17.74
C PRO A 79 22.15 -19.40 18.43
N LYS A 80 22.30 -19.06 19.72
CA LYS A 80 21.29 -18.34 20.51
C LYS A 80 20.86 -16.98 19.90
N PRO A 81 21.78 -16.04 19.59
CA PRO A 81 21.41 -14.74 19.00
C PRO A 81 20.70 -14.87 17.65
N ALA A 82 21.20 -15.72 16.75
CA ALA A 82 20.58 -15.92 15.45
C ALA A 82 19.18 -16.52 15.56
N LYS A 83 18.97 -17.48 16.47
CA LYS A 83 17.65 -18.08 16.71
C LYS A 83 16.64 -17.06 17.27
N LEU A 84 17.09 -16.14 18.13
CA LEU A 84 16.26 -15.04 18.62
C LEU A 84 15.86 -14.11 17.48
N LEU A 85 16.83 -13.70 16.65
CA LEU A 85 16.60 -12.81 15.51
C LEU A 85 15.69 -13.43 14.45
N ARG A 86 15.82 -14.73 14.16
CA ARG A 86 14.88 -15.46 13.28
C ARG A 86 13.46 -15.48 13.83
N LYS A 87 13.28 -15.65 15.14
CA LYS A 87 11.96 -15.57 15.79
C LYS A 87 11.37 -14.17 15.73
N LEU A 88 12.19 -13.15 15.98
CA LEU A 88 11.78 -11.74 15.84
C LEU A 88 11.38 -11.42 14.40
N GLY A 89 12.19 -11.85 13.42
CA GLY A 89 11.89 -11.69 12.00
C GLY A 89 10.60 -12.39 11.58
N ALA A 90 10.38 -13.62 12.04
CA ALA A 90 9.15 -14.36 11.80
C ALA A 90 7.93 -13.68 12.43
N GLY A 91 8.05 -13.19 13.67
CA GLY A 91 6.97 -12.49 14.37
C GLY A 91 6.61 -11.17 13.71
N ALA A 92 7.60 -10.35 13.34
CA ALA A 92 7.38 -9.11 12.62
C ALA A 92 6.75 -9.35 11.24
N PHE A 93 7.19 -10.37 10.52
CA PHE A 93 6.61 -10.75 9.23
C PHE A 93 5.17 -11.24 9.38
N ALA A 94 4.89 -12.13 10.33
CA ALA A 94 3.53 -12.61 10.57
C ALA A 94 2.59 -11.47 10.98
N ALA A 95 3.06 -10.54 11.81
CA ALA A 95 2.31 -9.36 12.20
C ALA A 95 2.05 -8.40 11.03
N SER A 96 2.93 -8.35 10.02
CA SER A 96 2.73 -7.49 8.85
C SER A 96 1.61 -7.99 7.93
N LEU A 97 1.35 -9.30 7.87
CA LEU A 97 0.39 -9.91 6.94
C LEU A 97 -1.05 -9.40 7.11
N PRO A 98 -1.64 -9.33 8.33
CA PRO A 98 -2.97 -8.73 8.52
C PRO A 98 -3.04 -7.26 8.08
N PHE A 99 -2.00 -6.46 8.34
CA PHE A 99 -1.96 -5.05 7.91
C PHE A 99 -1.85 -4.91 6.40
N ALA A 100 -1.04 -5.75 5.76
CA ALA A 100 -0.92 -5.82 4.32
C ALA A 100 -2.23 -6.25 3.66
N ALA A 101 -2.87 -7.32 4.16
CA ALA A 101 -4.17 -7.78 3.70
C ALA A 101 -5.25 -6.71 3.85
N HIS A 102 -5.29 -6.01 5.00
CA HIS A 102 -6.22 -4.91 5.23
C HIS A 102 -5.97 -3.74 4.25
N ALA A 103 -4.71 -3.39 3.98
CA ALA A 103 -4.35 -2.36 3.02
C ALA A 103 -4.78 -2.74 1.59
N THR A 104 -4.52 -3.97 1.16
CA THR A 104 -4.93 -4.48 -0.15
C THR A 104 -6.45 -4.53 -0.29
N CYS A 105 -7.18 -5.02 0.72
CA CYS A 105 -8.63 -5.07 0.73
C CYS A 105 -9.26 -3.67 0.64
N THR A 106 -8.73 -2.70 1.40
CA THR A 106 -9.19 -1.29 1.28
C THR A 106 -8.89 -0.69 -0.09
N TYR A 107 -7.77 -1.06 -0.71
CA TYR A 107 -7.44 -0.62 -2.07
C TYR A 107 -8.40 -1.19 -3.11
N ILE A 108 -8.67 -2.51 -3.07
CA ILE A 108 -9.63 -3.18 -3.95
C ILE A 108 -11.03 -2.58 -3.76
N LYS A 109 -11.47 -2.36 -2.52
CA LYS A 109 -12.77 -1.75 -2.24
C LYS A 109 -12.89 -0.34 -2.82
N ARG A 110 -11.83 0.47 -2.75
CA ARG A 110 -11.80 1.80 -3.41
C ARG A 110 -11.77 1.70 -4.93
N ALA A 111 -11.04 0.74 -5.50
CA ALA A 111 -10.98 0.55 -6.94
C ALA A 111 -12.33 0.08 -7.51
N VAL A 112 -13.01 -0.85 -6.82
CA VAL A 112 -14.33 -1.37 -7.20
C VAL A 112 -15.40 -0.29 -7.00
N LYS A 113 -15.45 0.36 -5.83
CA LYS A 113 -16.44 1.42 -5.57
C LYS A 113 -16.19 2.67 -6.44
N GLY A 114 -14.94 3.03 -6.66
CA GLY A 114 -14.56 4.11 -7.57
C GLY A 114 -14.78 3.80 -9.05
N ASN A 115 -14.98 2.53 -9.43
CA ASN A 115 -15.51 2.13 -10.74
C ASN A 115 -17.04 2.17 -10.77
N ALA A 116 -17.72 1.75 -9.70
CA ALA A 116 -19.19 1.82 -9.59
C ALA A 116 -19.73 3.26 -9.56
N GLU A 117 -18.95 4.23 -9.09
CA GLU A 117 -19.29 5.67 -9.15
C GLU A 117 -18.96 6.32 -10.52
N LYS A 118 -18.47 5.54 -11.50
CA LYS A 118 -18.18 6.01 -12.87
C LYS A 118 -19.18 5.52 -13.92
N GLU A 119 -20.18 4.72 -13.55
CA GLU A 119 -21.35 4.41 -14.39
C GLU A 119 -22.56 5.28 -13.96
N GLU A 120 -22.47 6.60 -14.22
CA GLU A 120 -23.54 7.63 -14.32
C GLU A 120 -24.63 7.79 -13.20
N PRO A 121 -25.17 9.02 -12.95
CA PRO A 121 -25.11 10.22 -13.78
C PRO A 121 -24.61 11.45 -13.00
N ARG A 122 -23.40 11.94 -13.33
CA ARG A 122 -22.98 13.30 -12.89
C ARG A 122 -23.86 14.39 -13.50
N GLN A 123 -24.67 14.06 -14.50
CA GLN A 123 -25.56 15.00 -15.18
C GLN A 123 -26.72 15.50 -14.31
N ILE A 124 -27.27 14.69 -13.39
CA ILE A 124 -28.49 15.11 -12.66
C ILE A 124 -28.17 16.11 -11.53
N ALA A 125 -27.00 15.99 -10.88
CA ALA A 125 -26.59 16.94 -9.84
C ALA A 125 -26.20 18.30 -10.41
N ASP A 126 -25.59 18.33 -11.61
CA ASP A 126 -25.16 19.57 -12.26
C ASP A 126 -26.34 20.33 -12.88
N VAL A 127 -27.32 19.63 -13.46
CA VAL A 127 -28.57 20.24 -13.98
C VAL A 127 -29.39 20.90 -12.86
N ASN A 128 -29.53 20.25 -11.70
CA ASN A 128 -30.27 20.84 -10.57
C ASN A 128 -29.56 22.06 -9.98
N ARG A 129 -28.22 22.08 -10.00
CA ARG A 129 -27.41 23.23 -9.58
C ARG A 129 -27.53 24.40 -10.56
N SER A 130 -27.49 24.12 -11.86
CA SER A 130 -27.68 25.12 -12.92
C SER A 130 -29.08 25.76 -12.89
N LEU A 131 -30.14 24.94 -12.73
CA LEU A 131 -31.51 25.43 -12.59
C LEU A 131 -31.71 26.28 -11.33
N GLY A 132 -31.14 25.87 -10.18
CA GLY A 132 -31.19 26.66 -8.95
C GLY A 132 -30.48 28.02 -9.08
N SER A 133 -29.36 28.07 -9.81
CA SER A 133 -28.63 29.31 -10.06
C SER A 133 -29.32 30.26 -11.05
N MET A 134 -29.99 29.74 -12.09
CA MET A 134 -30.79 30.58 -12.99
C MET A 134 -32.03 31.18 -12.31
N ALA A 135 -32.65 30.44 -11.38
CA ALA A 135 -33.78 30.95 -10.59
C ALA A 135 -33.36 32.12 -9.66
N MET A 136 -32.16 32.07 -9.05
CA MET A 136 -31.65 33.17 -8.24
C MET A 136 -31.28 34.41 -9.06
N LEU A 137 -30.69 34.24 -10.25
CA LEU A 137 -30.35 35.36 -11.12
C LEU A 137 -31.59 36.10 -11.64
N ARG A 138 -32.69 35.39 -11.87
CA ARG A 138 -33.97 35.98 -12.30
C ARG A 138 -34.60 36.87 -11.22
N HIS A 139 -34.37 36.58 -9.93
CA HIS A 139 -34.87 37.40 -8.82
C HIS A 139 -34.07 38.68 -8.60
N LEU A 140 -32.80 38.74 -9.02
CA LEU A 140 -31.94 39.92 -8.90
C LEU A 140 -32.14 40.92 -10.06
N SER A 141 -32.57 40.44 -11.23
CA SER A 141 -32.85 41.29 -12.41
C SER A 141 -34.19 42.05 -12.34
N GLY A 142 -35.04 41.81 -11.33
CA GLY A 142 -36.38 42.40 -11.21
C GLY A 142 -36.49 43.60 -10.27
N ARG A 143 -35.37 44.08 -9.70
CA ARG A 143 -35.30 45.27 -8.86
C ARG A 143 -34.30 46.25 -9.46
N SER A 144 -34.73 46.95 -10.50
CA SER A 144 -34.19 48.25 -10.89
C SER A 144 -35.35 49.21 -11.11
#